data_AF-A0A7T0WFS6-F1
#
_entry.id   AF-A0A7T0WFS6-F1
#
_cell.length_a   1.000
_cell.length_b   1.000
_cell.length_c   1.000
_cell.angle_alpha   90.00
_cell.angle_beta   90.00
_cell.angle_gamma   90.00
#
_symmetry.space_group_name_H-M   'P 1'
#
loop_
_entity.id
_entity.type
_entity.pdbx_description
1 polymer ?
#
loop_
_entity_poly.entity_id
_entity_poly.type
_entity_poly.pdbx_seq_one_letter_code
_entity_poly.pdbx_strand_id
1 'polypeptide(L)'
;MQLFIGGACAGKRDAVTARFPDAVWHRLAPGKRLEECQQALVADTPLVITGVLEWLEAALANAENDALRQQWQGDMTRLCQRAGELKAPLIIIANDVGRGIVPMQPKQRRLRDLNGWFTQDATAQADKVWYVRHGLVQLIK
;
A
#
# COMPACT_ATOMS: atom_id res chain seq x y z
N MET A 1 11.64 0.59 2.19
CA MET A 1 10.32 -0.04 1.93
C MET A 1 10.28 -0.65 0.54
N GLN A 2 9.55 -1.75 0.33
CA GLN A 2 9.25 -2.31 -1.00
C GLN A 2 7.75 -2.19 -1.31
N LEU A 3 7.42 -1.88 -2.56
CA LEU A 3 6.04 -1.72 -3.01
C LEU A 3 5.73 -2.70 -4.13
N PHE A 4 4.62 -3.43 -4.02
CA PHE A 4 4.11 -4.33 -5.05
C PHE A 4 2.80 -3.77 -5.61
N ILE A 5 2.79 -3.45 -6.90
CA ILE A 5 1.65 -2.89 -7.62
C ILE A 5 1.21 -3.80 -8.77
N GLY A 6 -0.04 -3.67 -9.18
CA GLY A 6 -0.64 -4.48 -10.25
C GLY A 6 -2.14 -4.60 -10.11
N GLY A 7 -2.80 -5.11 -11.13
CA GLY A 7 -4.26 -5.28 -11.15
C GLY A 7 -4.80 -6.27 -10.12
N ALA A 8 -6.13 -6.40 -10.09
CA ALA A 8 -6.80 -7.46 -9.33
C ALA A 8 -6.32 -8.85 -9.81
N CYS A 9 -6.17 -9.79 -8.88
CA CYS A 9 -5.73 -11.16 -9.16
C CYS A 9 -4.45 -11.28 -9.99
N ALA A 10 -3.56 -10.28 -9.95
CA ALA A 10 -2.35 -10.28 -10.76
C ALA A 10 -1.23 -11.22 -10.26
N GLY A 11 -1.38 -11.87 -9.09
CA GLY A 11 -0.34 -12.69 -8.46
C GLY A 11 0.54 -11.95 -7.44
N LYS A 12 0.17 -10.73 -7.02
CA LYS A 12 0.96 -9.91 -6.08
C LYS A 12 1.21 -10.63 -4.75
N ARG A 13 0.18 -11.25 -4.17
CA ARG A 13 0.28 -11.95 -2.88
C ARG A 13 1.21 -13.17 -2.97
N ASP A 14 1.12 -13.92 -4.06
CA ASP A 14 1.97 -15.09 -4.30
C ASP A 14 3.44 -14.67 -4.46
N ALA A 15 3.69 -13.60 -5.23
CA ALA A 15 5.03 -13.03 -5.39
C ALA A 15 5.63 -12.57 -4.06
N VAL A 16 4.85 -11.92 -3.20
CA VAL A 16 5.29 -11.49 -1.87
C VAL A 16 5.52 -12.69 -0.96
N THR A 17 4.61 -13.67 -0.95
CA THR A 17 4.72 -14.89 -0.12
C THR A 17 5.98 -15.69 -0.48
N ALA A 18 6.26 -15.88 -1.77
CA ALA A 18 7.44 -16.59 -2.23
C ALA A 18 8.75 -15.87 -1.86
N ARG A 19 8.73 -14.53 -1.77
CA ARG A 19 9.92 -13.72 -1.48
C ARG A 19 10.14 -13.48 0.02
N PHE A 20 9.06 -13.48 0.80
CA PHE A 20 9.06 -13.21 2.25
C PHE A 20 8.19 -14.27 2.96
N PRO A 21 8.64 -15.53 3.03
CA PRO A 21 7.84 -16.63 3.56
C PRO A 21 7.48 -16.44 5.05
N ASP A 22 8.37 -15.82 5.83
CA ASP A 22 8.18 -15.60 7.28
C ASP A 22 7.53 -14.25 7.60
N ALA A 23 6.92 -13.59 6.61
CA ALA A 23 6.36 -12.26 6.81
C ALA A 23 5.14 -12.27 7.75
N VAL A 24 5.06 -11.27 8.62
CA VAL A 24 3.83 -10.91 9.32
C VAL A 24 2.92 -10.18 8.34
N TRP A 25 1.68 -10.65 8.20
CA TRP A 25 0.69 -10.01 7.32
C TRP A 25 -0.26 -9.16 8.15
N HIS A 26 -0.34 -7.87 7.80
CA HIS A 26 -1.28 -6.93 8.40
C HIS A 26 -2.20 -6.35 7.33
N ARG A 27 -3.51 -6.40 7.59
CA ARG A 27 -4.52 -5.78 6.73
C ARG A 27 -4.92 -4.45 7.33
N LEU A 28 -4.85 -3.37 6.55
CA LEU A 28 -5.34 -2.06 6.96
C LEU A 28 -6.83 -2.13 7.27
N ALA A 29 -7.18 -1.76 8.49
CA ALA A 29 -8.55 -1.73 8.95
C ALA A 29 -9.22 -0.39 8.59
N PRO A 30 -10.49 -0.39 8.16
CA PRO A 30 -11.26 0.83 7.93
C PRO A 30 -11.21 1.80 9.12
N GLY A 31 -11.03 3.09 8.84
CA GLY A 31 -11.01 4.15 9.87
C GLY A 31 -9.75 4.21 10.73
N LYS A 32 -8.78 3.31 10.54
CA LYS A 32 -7.48 3.35 11.22
C LYS A 32 -6.45 4.18 10.48
N ARG A 33 -5.47 4.70 11.20
CA ARG A 33 -4.32 5.38 10.61
C ARG A 33 -3.33 4.38 10.03
N LEU A 34 -2.57 4.80 9.02
CA LEU A 34 -1.53 3.95 8.43
C LEU A 34 -0.40 3.69 9.44
N GLU A 35 -0.12 4.64 10.33
CA GLU A 35 0.91 4.49 11.37
C GLU A 35 0.57 3.40 12.41
N GLU A 36 -0.71 3.02 12.56
CA GLU A 36 -1.10 1.95 13.50
C GLU A 36 -0.51 0.59 13.09
N CYS A 37 -0.14 0.40 11.82
CA CYS A 37 0.58 -0.79 11.35
C CYS A 37 1.90 -1.03 12.10
N GLN A 38 2.47 0.00 12.75
CA GLN A 38 3.69 -0.15 13.53
C GLN A 38 3.53 -1.17 14.67
N GLN A 39 2.30 -1.41 15.15
CA GLN A 39 1.99 -2.40 16.18
C GLN A 39 2.25 -3.84 15.73
N ALA A 40 2.27 -4.08 14.41
CA ALA A 40 2.56 -5.39 13.83
C ALA A 40 4.04 -5.57 13.48
N LEU A 41 4.90 -4.57 13.71
CA LEU A 41 6.33 -4.70 13.44
C LEU A 41 6.99 -5.62 14.47
N VAL A 42 7.82 -6.52 13.97
CA VAL A 42 8.68 -7.41 14.75
C VAL A 42 10.10 -7.25 14.24
N ALA A 43 11.08 -7.19 15.14
CA ALA A 43 12.49 -7.02 14.78
C ALA A 43 12.93 -8.12 13.80
N ASP A 44 13.73 -7.73 12.80
CA ASP A 44 14.28 -8.60 11.76
C ASP A 44 13.23 -9.44 10.97
N THR A 45 11.94 -9.10 11.09
CA THR A 45 10.84 -9.84 10.47
C THR A 45 10.12 -8.96 9.44
N PRO A 46 9.88 -9.43 8.21
CA PRO A 46 9.15 -8.64 7.22
C PRO A 46 7.70 -8.37 7.64
N LEU A 47 7.23 -7.14 7.42
CA LEU A 47 5.83 -6.77 7.59
C LEU A 47 5.21 -6.49 6.22
N VAL A 48 4.16 -7.22 5.88
CA VAL A 48 3.39 -7.04 4.65
C VAL A 48 2.06 -6.35 4.96
N ILE A 49 1.86 -5.17 4.40
CA ILE A 49 0.64 -4.38 4.52
C ILE A 49 -0.24 -4.60 3.28
N THR A 50 -1.51 -4.91 3.52
CA THR A 50 -2.51 -5.16 2.48
C THR A 50 -3.82 -4.42 2.75
N GLY A 51 -4.75 -4.41 1.78
CA GLY A 51 -6.07 -3.80 1.93
C GLY A 51 -6.11 -2.29 1.72
N VAL A 52 -5.12 -1.73 1.02
CA VAL A 52 -4.98 -0.29 0.77
C VAL A 52 -6.23 0.29 0.09
N LEU A 53 -6.77 -0.37 -0.93
CA LEU A 53 -7.88 0.16 -1.72
C LEU A 53 -9.17 0.24 -0.87
N GLU A 54 -9.47 -0.81 -0.10
CA GLU A 54 -10.62 -0.86 0.80
C GLU A 54 -10.49 0.14 1.96
N TRP A 55 -9.26 0.32 2.45
CA TRP A 55 -8.95 1.33 3.47
C TRP A 55 -9.18 2.76 2.95
N LEU A 56 -8.72 3.06 1.72
CA LEU A 56 -8.98 4.34 1.05
C LEU A 56 -10.47 4.56 0.80
N GLU A 57 -11.20 3.51 0.40
CA GLU A 57 -12.65 3.59 0.18
C GLU A 57 -13.40 3.97 1.46
N ALA A 58 -13.02 3.37 2.60
CA ALA A 58 -13.61 3.70 3.89
C ALA A 58 -13.35 5.16 4.31
N ALA A 59 -12.20 5.72 3.94
CA ALA A 59 -11.84 7.10 4.26
C ALA A 59 -12.65 8.15 3.46
N LEU A 60 -13.28 7.76 2.35
CA LEU A 60 -14.07 8.68 1.50
C LEU A 60 -15.24 9.34 2.22
N ALA A 61 -15.80 8.69 3.24
CA ALA A 61 -17.00 9.17 3.92
C ALA A 61 -16.77 10.44 4.76
N ASN A 62 -15.53 10.68 5.23
CA ASN A 62 -15.31 11.56 6.38
C ASN A 62 -14.14 12.56 6.23
N ALA A 63 -13.43 12.59 5.09
CA ALA A 63 -12.19 13.36 4.98
C ALA A 63 -12.10 14.18 3.68
N GLU A 64 -11.49 15.36 3.77
CA GLU A 64 -11.00 16.12 2.62
C GLU A 64 -9.74 15.45 2.05
N ASN A 65 -9.60 15.46 0.71
CA ASN A 65 -8.53 14.70 0.03
C ASN A 65 -7.13 15.12 0.47
N ASP A 66 -6.86 16.42 0.56
CA ASP A 66 -5.53 16.94 0.85
C ASP A 66 -5.11 16.65 2.30
N ALA A 67 -6.03 16.82 3.25
CA ALA A 67 -5.79 16.46 4.65
C ALA A 67 -5.52 14.96 4.81
N LEU A 68 -6.32 14.11 4.15
CA LEU A 68 -6.10 12.67 4.15
C LEU A 68 -4.74 12.29 3.55
N ARG A 69 -4.37 12.95 2.44
CA ARG A 69 -3.08 12.73 1.78
C ARG A 69 -1.90 13.13 2.66
N GLN A 70 -1.95 14.32 3.23
CA GLN A 70 -0.92 14.80 4.15
C GLN A 70 -0.78 13.86 5.35
N GLN A 71 -1.90 13.36 5.88
CA GLN A 71 -1.90 12.41 6.99
C GLN A 71 -1.16 11.12 6.62
N TRP A 72 -1.51 10.46 5.51
CA TRP A 72 -0.85 9.20 5.16
C TRP A 72 0.63 9.38 4.78
N GLN A 73 1.01 10.54 4.25
CA GLN A 73 2.41 10.85 3.92
C GLN A 73 3.26 10.89 5.19
N GLY A 74 2.75 11.55 6.24
CA GLY A 74 3.37 11.56 7.57
C GLY A 74 3.41 10.16 8.20
N ASP A 75 2.30 9.44 8.16
CA ASP A 75 2.19 8.08 8.70
C ASP A 75 3.19 7.12 8.04
N MET A 76 3.30 7.17 6.71
CA MET A 76 4.21 6.33 5.93
C MET A 76 5.67 6.64 6.26
N THR A 77 6.02 7.92 6.44
CA THR A 77 7.38 8.33 6.81
C THR A 77 7.78 7.74 8.17
N ARG A 78 6.90 7.87 9.18
CA ARG A 78 7.13 7.31 10.53
C ARG A 78 7.22 5.79 10.51
N LEU A 79 6.34 5.14 9.76
CA LEU A 79 6.32 3.69 9.63
C LEU A 79 7.60 3.16 8.97
N CYS A 80 8.07 3.81 7.90
CA CYS A 80 9.33 3.48 7.25
C CYS A 80 10.53 3.64 8.20
N GLN A 81 10.57 4.75 8.95
CA GLN A 81 11.62 4.99 9.94
C GLN A 81 11.63 3.88 11.00
N ARG A 82 10.47 3.58 11.61
CA ARG A 82 10.36 2.57 12.66
C ARG A 82 10.72 1.17 12.16
N ALA A 83 10.31 0.83 10.95
CA ALA A 83 10.68 -0.42 10.32
C ALA A 83 12.21 -0.51 10.09
N GLY A 84 12.85 0.60 9.70
CA GLY A 84 14.30 0.70 9.58
C GLY A 84 15.05 0.49 10.90
N GLU A 85 14.59 1.10 11.99
CA GLU A 85 15.14 0.92 13.35
C GLU A 85 15.10 -0.54 13.80
N LEU A 86 14.02 -1.24 13.47
CA LEU A 86 13.81 -2.65 13.80
C LEU A 86 14.42 -3.63 12.78
N LYS A 87 15.06 -3.10 11.72
CA LYS A 87 15.53 -3.88 10.56
C LYS A 87 14.44 -4.78 9.96
N ALA A 88 13.18 -4.37 10.10
CA ALA A 88 12.02 -5.08 9.61
C ALA A 88 11.73 -4.64 8.16
N PRO A 89 11.88 -5.51 7.15
CA PRO A 89 11.52 -5.13 5.78
C PRO A 89 10.04 -4.78 5.70
N LEU A 90 9.72 -3.53 5.34
CA LEU A 90 8.35 -3.08 5.12
C LEU A 90 7.94 -3.32 3.66
N ILE A 91 6.85 -4.07 3.46
CA ILE A 91 6.26 -4.37 2.16
C ILE A 91 4.83 -3.85 2.11
N ILE A 92 4.46 -3.11 1.06
CA ILE A 92 3.09 -2.69 0.80
C ILE A 92 2.59 -3.34 -0.50
N ILE A 93 1.38 -3.89 -0.48
CA ILE A 93 0.68 -4.35 -1.67
C ILE A 93 -0.45 -3.38 -2.00
N ALA A 94 -0.36 -2.72 -3.15
CA ALA A 94 -1.38 -1.79 -3.65
C ALA A 94 -1.97 -2.26 -4.99
N ASN A 95 -3.23 -1.93 -5.23
CA ASN A 95 -3.91 -2.25 -6.48
C ASN A 95 -3.72 -1.11 -7.49
N ASP A 96 -3.41 -1.45 -8.73
CA ASP A 96 -3.50 -0.51 -9.85
C ASP A 96 -4.94 -0.53 -10.39
N VAL A 97 -5.68 0.55 -10.16
CA VAL A 97 -7.07 0.75 -10.62
C VAL A 97 -7.19 1.89 -11.65
N GLY A 98 -6.07 2.46 -12.08
CA GLY A 98 -6.06 3.66 -12.93
C GLY A 98 -6.19 3.40 -14.43
N ARG A 99 -6.05 2.15 -14.87
CA ARG A 99 -5.98 1.78 -16.30
C ARG A 99 -7.33 1.47 -16.96
N GLY A 100 -8.43 1.60 -16.23
CA GLY A 100 -9.78 1.34 -16.72
C GLY A 100 -10.51 2.59 -17.20
N ILE A 101 -11.78 2.42 -17.58
CA ILE A 101 -12.68 3.52 -17.90
C ILE A 101 -12.90 4.41 -16.67
N VAL A 102 -13.12 5.71 -16.88
CA VAL A 102 -13.52 6.63 -15.82
C VAL A 102 -14.87 6.18 -15.22
N PRO A 103 -14.96 5.91 -13.90
CA PRO A 103 -16.22 5.49 -13.29
C PRO A 103 -17.34 6.53 -13.44
N MET A 104 -18.59 6.07 -13.61
CA MET A 104 -19.76 6.96 -13.65
C MET A 104 -20.10 7.53 -12.28
N GLN A 105 -19.89 6.75 -11.22
CA GLN A 105 -20.18 7.18 -9.85
C GLN A 105 -19.09 8.13 -9.33
N PRO A 106 -19.43 9.33 -8.84
CA PRO A 106 -18.45 10.29 -8.32
C PRO A 106 -17.54 9.70 -7.21
N LYS A 107 -18.12 8.90 -6.31
CA LYS A 107 -17.37 8.21 -5.24
C LYS A 107 -16.27 7.29 -5.80
N GLN A 108 -16.58 6.55 -6.86
CA GLN A 108 -15.62 5.65 -7.50
C GLN A 108 -14.52 6.40 -8.26
N ARG A 109 -14.85 7.53 -8.92
CA ARG A 109 -13.82 8.42 -9.50
C ARG A 109 -12.85 8.92 -8.43
N ARG A 110 -13.40 9.39 -7.32
CA ARG A 110 -12.62 9.87 -6.18
C ARG A 110 -11.73 8.79 -5.57
N LEU A 111 -12.24 7.57 -5.41
CA LEU A 111 -11.44 6.42 -4.97
C LEU A 111 -10.26 6.15 -5.91
N ARG A 112 -10.52 6.14 -7.22
CA ARG A 112 -9.50 5.93 -8.24
C ARG A 112 -8.38 6.98 -8.13
N ASP A 113 -8.76 8.25 -7.98
CA ASP A 113 -7.81 9.36 -7.89
C ASP A 113 -6.98 9.29 -6.59
N LEU A 114 -7.61 9.01 -5.44
CA LEU A 114 -6.91 8.79 -4.17
C LEU A 114 -5.95 7.60 -4.23
N ASN A 115 -6.35 6.47 -4.81
CA ASN A 115 -5.47 5.32 -4.97
C ASN A 115 -4.27 5.65 -5.88
N GLY A 116 -4.49 6.46 -6.91
CA GLY A 116 -3.42 7.00 -7.75
C GLY A 116 -2.41 7.81 -6.93
N TRP A 117 -2.88 8.77 -6.14
CA TRP A 117 -2.02 9.59 -5.29
C TRP A 117 -1.30 8.79 -4.19
N PHE A 118 -2.01 7.89 -3.50
CA PHE A 118 -1.38 7.00 -2.52
C PHE A 118 -0.26 6.17 -3.16
N THR A 119 -0.51 5.59 -4.33
CA THR A 119 0.49 4.78 -5.04
C THR A 119 1.69 5.61 -5.49
N GLN A 120 1.49 6.86 -5.91
CA GLN A 120 2.58 7.79 -6.23
C GLN A 120 3.43 8.10 -4.99
N ASP A 121 2.78 8.44 -3.87
CA ASP A 121 3.47 8.77 -2.62
C ASP A 121 4.23 7.54 -2.07
N ALA A 122 3.64 6.35 -2.14
CA ALA A 122 4.29 5.10 -1.76
C ALA A 122 5.46 4.76 -2.69
N THR A 123 5.31 4.99 -3.99
CA THR A 123 6.39 4.80 -4.98
C THR A 123 7.57 5.73 -4.71
N ALA A 124 7.31 6.98 -4.32
CA ALA A 124 8.36 7.93 -3.96
C ALA A 124 9.19 7.44 -2.77
N GLN A 125 8.52 6.92 -1.73
CA GLN A 125 9.14 6.39 -0.51
C GLN A 125 9.74 4.98 -0.65
N ALA A 126 9.36 4.21 -1.67
CA ALA A 126 9.84 2.84 -1.84
C ALA A 126 11.27 2.80 -2.39
N ASP A 127 12.12 1.94 -1.84
CA ASP A 127 13.44 1.63 -2.39
C ASP A 127 13.33 0.75 -3.64
N LYS A 128 12.31 -0.13 -3.64
CA LYS A 128 12.02 -1.04 -4.76
C LYS A 128 10.54 -1.03 -5.09
N VAL A 129 10.22 -0.96 -6.37
CA VAL A 129 8.84 -1.09 -6.86
C VAL A 129 8.74 -2.23 -7.84
N TRP A 130 7.85 -3.16 -7.52
CA TRP A 130 7.58 -4.35 -8.30
C TRP A 130 6.23 -4.21 -8.99
N TYR A 131 6.23 -4.32 -10.32
CA TYR A 131 5.01 -4.44 -11.10
C TYR A 131 4.68 -5.89 -11.36
N VAL A 132 3.47 -6.30 -11.03
CA VAL A 132 3.01 -7.69 -11.18
C VAL A 132 1.83 -7.77 -12.14
N ARG A 133 1.92 -8.66 -13.14
CA ARG A 133 0.88 -8.89 -14.15
C ARG A 133 0.84 -10.36 -14.57
N HIS A 134 -0.29 -11.03 -14.36
CA HIS A 134 -0.46 -12.47 -14.65
C HIS A 134 0.65 -13.35 -14.04
N GLY A 135 1.07 -13.05 -12.81
CA GLY A 135 2.16 -13.75 -12.11
C GLY A 135 3.57 -13.33 -12.54
N LEU A 136 3.73 -12.58 -13.64
CA LEU A 136 5.02 -12.01 -14.01
C LEU A 136 5.38 -10.89 -13.05
N VAL A 137 6.61 -10.90 -12.53
CA VAL A 137 7.13 -9.92 -11.57
C VAL A 137 8.28 -9.15 -12.20
N GLN A 138 8.14 -7.83 -12.33
CA GLN A 138 9.16 -6.96 -12.89
C GLN A 138 9.56 -5.89 -11.87
N LEU A 139 10.86 -5.75 -11.60
CA LEU A 139 11.40 -4.60 -10.87
C LEU A 139 11.40 -3.37 -11.80
N ILE A 140 10.76 -2.29 -11.38
CA ILE A 140 10.64 -1.05 -12.19
C ILE A 140 11.21 0.20 -11.48
N LYS A 141 11.57 0.07 -10.20
CA LYS A 141 12.38 1.01 -9.41
C LYS A 141 13.24 0.18 -8.48
#